data_AF-A0A538G603-F1
#
_entry.id   AF-A0A538G603-F1
#
_cell.length_a   1.000
_cell.length_b   1.000
_cell.length_c   1.000
_cell.angle_alpha   90.00
_cell.angle_beta   90.00
_cell.angle_gamma   90.00
#
_symmetry.space_group_name_H-M   'P 1'
#
loop_
_entity.id
_entity.type
_entity.pdbx_description
1 polymer ?
#
loop_
_entity_poly.entity_id
_entity_poly.type
_entity_poly.pdbx_seq_one_letter_code
_entity_poly.pdbx_strand_id
1 'polypeptide(L)'
;MSDRRRLEGAPLTQPELEVLKGVAEGLSAKETAQVLVKSEHTVISQRQSIQAKLGARNLPHAVALAFFRRILFEVDQSDVGRTA
;
A
#
# COMPACT_ATOMS: atom_id res chain seq x y z
N MET A 1 13.16 -0.12 17.06
CA MET A 1 12.41 0.95 16.34
C MET A 1 13.35 1.94 15.61
N SER A 2 14.56 1.55 15.18
CA SER A 2 15.59 2.51 14.70
C SER A 2 15.99 2.40 13.20
N ASP A 3 15.32 1.57 12.40
CA ASP A 3 15.73 1.34 10.98
C ASP A 3 14.81 1.94 9.91
N ARG A 4 13.73 2.65 10.29
CA ARG A 4 12.77 3.18 9.30
C ARG A 4 13.37 4.17 8.31
N ARG A 5 14.34 5.00 8.72
CA ARG A 5 15.01 5.97 7.82
C ARG A 5 15.93 5.33 6.79
N ARG A 6 16.46 4.12 7.01
CA ARG A 6 17.36 3.48 6.03
C ARG A 6 16.64 2.97 4.79
N LEU A 7 15.32 2.82 4.87
CA LEU A 7 14.50 2.32 3.76
C LEU A 7 13.92 3.45 2.91
N GLU A 8 13.94 4.70 3.39
CA GLU A 8 13.40 5.85 2.66
C GLU A 8 14.08 5.98 1.29
N GLY A 9 13.27 5.99 0.23
CA GLY A 9 13.74 6.07 -1.16
C GLY A 9 14.04 4.72 -1.81
N ALA A 10 13.98 3.60 -1.08
CA ALA A 10 14.06 2.28 -1.69
C ALA A 10 12.83 2.02 -2.59
N PRO A 11 13.00 1.36 -3.75
CA PRO A 11 11.87 1.03 -4.60
C PRO A 11 10.89 0.08 -3.89
N LEU A 12 9.61 0.27 -4.16
CA LEU A 12 8.58 -0.68 -3.74
C LEU A 12 8.72 -1.95 -4.58
N THR A 13 8.60 -3.09 -3.92
CA THR A 13 8.50 -4.39 -4.59
C THR A 13 7.11 -4.59 -5.15
N GLN A 14 6.95 -5.51 -6.11
CA GLN A 14 5.63 -5.81 -6.68
C GLN A 14 4.57 -6.16 -5.62
N PRO A 15 4.86 -7.03 -4.62
CA PRO A 15 3.88 -7.35 -3.57
C PRO A 15 3.45 -6.14 -2.73
N GLU A 16 4.38 -5.21 -2.49
CA GLU A 16 4.10 -3.96 -1.77
C GLU A 16 3.29 -2.99 -2.62
N LEU A 17 3.52 -2.95 -3.94
CA LEU A 17 2.71 -2.17 -4.87
C LEU A 17 1.25 -2.63 -4.86
N GLU A 18 1.01 -3.95 -4.91
CA GLU A 18 -0.36 -4.51 -4.84
C GLU A 18 -1.05 -4.18 -3.51
N VAL A 19 -0.33 -4.24 -2.40
CA VAL A 19 -0.87 -3.81 -1.09
C VAL A 19 -1.18 -2.32 -1.09
N LEU A 20 -0.32 -1.49 -1.69
CA LEU A 20 -0.52 -0.05 -1.79
C LEU A 20 -1.72 0.31 -2.67
N LYS A 21 -1.98 -0.41 -3.76
CA LYS A 21 -3.20 -0.27 -4.57
C LYS A 21 -4.45 -0.55 -3.75
N GLY A 22 -4.49 -1.67 -3.02
CA GLY A 22 -5.64 -1.98 -2.16
C GLY A 22 -5.88 -0.91 -1.08
N VAL A 23 -4.81 -0.28 -0.57
CA VAL A 23 -4.95 0.87 0.35
C VAL A 23 -5.52 2.10 -0.37
N ALA A 24 -5.11 2.36 -1.61
CA ALA A 24 -5.63 3.47 -2.42
C ALA A 24 -7.12 3.29 -2.79
N GLU A 25 -7.57 2.04 -2.93
CA GLU A 25 -8.97 1.65 -3.11
C GLU A 25 -9.80 1.73 -1.81
N GLY A 26 -9.17 2.01 -0.67
CA GLY A 26 -9.84 2.14 0.63
C GLY A 26 -9.99 0.81 1.40
N LEU A 27 -9.36 -0.27 0.95
CA LEU A 27 -9.46 -1.57 1.61
C LEU A 27 -8.72 -1.60 2.96
N SER A 28 -9.33 -2.24 3.95
CA SER A 28 -8.69 -2.59 5.23
C SER A 28 -7.59 -3.63 5.05
N ALA A 29 -6.75 -3.83 6.08
CA ALA A 29 -5.69 -4.84 6.02
C ALA A 29 -6.24 -6.25 5.79
N LYS A 30 -7.38 -6.55 6.40
CA LYS A 30 -8.10 -7.80 6.23
C LYS A 30 -8.66 -7.97 4.82
N GLU A 31 -9.31 -6.95 4.27
CA GLU A 31 -9.86 -7.00 2.90
C GLU A 31 -8.73 -7.11 1.87
N THR A 32 -7.66 -6.31 1.99
CA THR A 32 -6.48 -6.44 1.14
C THR A 32 -5.86 -7.84 1.23
N ALA A 33 -5.83 -8.44 2.42
CA ALA A 33 -5.30 -9.79 2.61
C ALA A 33 -6.16 -10.85 1.91
N GLN A 34 -7.48 -10.72 1.96
CA GLN A 34 -8.41 -11.58 1.25
C GLN A 34 -8.25 -11.46 -0.28
N VAL A 35 -8.24 -10.23 -0.80
CA VAL A 35 -8.08 -9.95 -2.24
C VAL A 35 -6.75 -10.49 -2.76
N LEU A 36 -5.66 -10.31 -2.01
CA LEU A 36 -4.33 -10.73 -2.43
C LEU A 36 -3.97 -12.18 -2.05
N VAL A 37 -4.90 -12.94 -1.44
CA VAL A 37 -4.68 -14.31 -0.94
C VAL A 37 -3.43 -14.39 -0.05
N LYS A 38 -3.35 -13.49 0.94
CA LYS A 38 -2.25 -13.38 1.92
C LYS A 38 -2.79 -13.43 3.34
N SER A 39 -1.90 -13.60 4.32
CA SER A 39 -2.26 -13.39 5.71
C SER A 39 -2.40 -11.89 6.03
N GLU A 40 -3.33 -11.53 6.92
CA GLU A 40 -3.49 -10.15 7.40
C GLU A 40 -2.20 -9.62 8.02
N HIS A 41 -1.49 -10.45 8.79
CA HIS A 41 -0.20 -10.10 9.38
C HIS A 41 0.84 -9.73 8.30
N THR A 42 0.90 -10.47 7.20
CA THR A 42 1.78 -10.19 6.06
C THR A 42 1.42 -8.86 5.40
N VAL A 43 0.13 -8.52 5.28
CA VAL A 43 -0.32 -7.23 4.75
C VAL A 43 0.04 -6.08 5.69
N ILE A 44 -0.16 -6.25 7.01
CA ILE A 44 0.24 -5.24 8.01
C ILE A 44 1.75 -4.96 7.93
N SER A 45 2.57 -6.01 7.84
CA SER A 45 4.01 -5.88 7.69
C SER A 45 4.40 -5.13 6.40
N GLN A 46 3.80 -5.48 5.25
CA GLN A 46 4.01 -4.76 3.99
C GLN A 46 3.56 -3.29 4.08
N ARG A 47 2.41 -2.99 4.70
CA ARG A 47 1.93 -1.61 4.95
C ARG A 47 2.92 -0.78 5.75
N GLN A 48 3.60 -1.38 6.72
CA GLN A 48 4.66 -0.72 7.50
C GLN A 48 5.93 -0.49 6.67
N SER A 49 6.31 -1.47 5.84
CA SER A 49 7.44 -1.34 4.91
C SER A 49 7.20 -0.24 3.88
N ILE A 50 6.01 -0.20 3.26
CA ILE A 50 5.60 0.84 2.30
C ILE A 50 5.72 2.23 2.91
N GLN A 51 5.20 2.43 4.14
CA GLN A 51 5.30 3.72 4.82
C GLN A 51 6.76 4.12 5.04
N ALA A 52 7.61 3.18 5.47
CA ALA A 52 9.04 3.44 5.65
C ALA A 52 9.74 3.79 4.33
N LYS A 53 9.48 3.03 3.26
CA LYS A 53 10.10 3.22 1.95
C LYS A 53 9.70 4.54 1.29
N LEU A 54 8.43 4.94 1.46
CA LEU A 54 7.95 6.20 0.92
C LEU A 54 8.29 7.41 1.80
N GLY A 55 8.73 7.21 3.04
CA GLY A 55 8.89 8.30 4.03
C GLY A 55 7.54 8.86 4.48
N ALA A 56 6.51 8.02 4.48
CA ALA A 56 5.15 8.40 4.84
C ALA A 56 4.94 8.30 6.36
N ARG A 57 4.16 9.24 6.88
CA ARG A 57 3.79 9.30 8.31
C ARG A 57 2.64 8.36 8.67
N ASN A 58 1.80 8.03 7.69
CA ASN A 58 0.67 7.13 7.79
C ASN A 58 0.30 6.62 6.38
N LEU A 59 -0.66 5.69 6.30
CA LEU A 59 -1.08 5.09 5.03
C LEU A 59 -1.69 6.08 4.03
N PRO A 60 -2.60 6.99 4.41
CA PRO A 60 -3.10 8.02 3.48
C PRO A 60 -1.98 8.90 2.92
N HIS A 61 -1.01 9.28 3.75
CA HIS A 61 0.17 10.02 3.29
C HIS A 61 1.02 9.18 2.32
N ALA A 62 1.13 7.87 2.52
CA ALA A 62 1.83 6.97 1.60
C ALA A 62 1.16 6.93 0.22
N VAL A 63 -0.18 6.84 0.17
CA VAL A 63 -0.96 6.90 -1.08
C VAL A 63 -0.74 8.23 -1.78
N ALA A 64 -0.87 9.35 -1.07
CA ALA A 64 -0.62 10.68 -1.64
C ALA A 64 0.79 10.80 -2.23
N LEU A 65 1.83 10.37 -1.50
CA LEU A 65 3.21 10.36 -1.99
C LEU A 65 3.38 9.46 -3.22
N ALA A 66 2.71 8.32 -3.27
CA ALA A 66 2.79 7.41 -4.40
C ALA A 66 2.17 8.01 -5.67
N PHE A 67 1.08 8.78 -5.56
CA PHE A 67 0.52 9.55 -6.67
C PHE A 67 1.46 10.70 -7.10
N PHE A 68 1.95 11.51 -6.16
CA PHE A 68 2.85 12.63 -6.48
C PHE A 68 4.15 12.19 -7.13
N ARG A 69 4.67 11.01 -6.74
CA ARG A 69 5.87 10.41 -7.33
C ARG A 69 5.60 9.57 -8.57
N ARG A 70 4.36 9.51 -9.06
CA ARG A 70 3.92 8.69 -10.20
C ARG A 70 4.31 7.21 -10.07
N ILE A 71 4.20 6.68 -8.85
CA ILE A 71 4.35 5.25 -8.54
C ILE A 71 3.00 4.55 -8.73
N LEU A 72 1.92 5.19 -8.26
CA LEU A 72 0.56 4.83 -8.62
C LEU A 72 0.13 5.69 -9.82
N PHE A 73 -0.45 5.03 -10.80
CA PHE A 73 -1.18 5.64 -11.89
C PHE A 73 -2.67 5.42 -11.61
N GLU A 74 -3.51 6.27 -12.20
CA GLU A 74 -4.97 6.31 -12.02
C GLU A 74 -5.58 4.94 -11.68
N VAL A 75 -6.17 4.87 -10.48
CA VAL A 75 -6.93 3.70 -10.04
C VAL A 75 -8.19 3.70 -10.89
N ASP A 76 -8.27 2.79 -11.84
CA ASP A 76 -9.47 2.59 -12.65
C ASP A 76 -10.60 2.14 -11.70
N GLN A 77 -11.58 3.02 -11.48
CA GLN A 77 -12.69 2.79 -10.55
C GLN A 77 -13.73 1.79 -11.09
N SER A 78 -13.47 1.14 -12.24
CA SER A 78 -14.39 0.21 -12.89
C SER A 78 -14.64 -1.10 -12.13
N ASP A 79 -13.86 -1.43 -11.08
CA ASP A 79 -14.05 -2.65 -10.27
C ASP A 79 -14.90 -2.45 -8.99
N VAL A 80 -15.32 -1.22 -8.69
CA VAL A 80 -16.19 -0.91 -7.53
C VAL A 80 -17.66 -1.22 -7.85
N GLY A 81 -17.96 -2.50 -8.10
CA GLY A 81 -19.31 -2.93 -8.51
C GLY A 81 -19.71 -4.36 -8.14
N ARG A 82 -18.87 -5.15 -7.45
CA ARG A 82 -19.19 -6.54 -7.08
C ARG A 82 -19.14 -6.80 -5.57
N THR A 83 -19.95 -6.06 -4.84
CA THR A 83 -20.48 -6.52 -3.54
C THR A 83 -21.90 -5.97 -3.39
N ALA A 84 -22.86 -6.66 -4.00
CA ALA A 84 -24.29 -6.58 -3.69
C ALA A 84 -24.77 -8.00 -3.36
#